data_AF-A0A158J4H5-F1
#
_entry.id   AF-A0A158J4H5-F1
#
_cell.length_a   1.000
_cell.length_b   1.000
_cell.length_c   1.000
_cell.angle_alpha   90.00
_cell.angle_beta   90.00
_cell.angle_gamma   90.00
#
_symmetry.space_group_name_H-M   'P 1'
#
loop_
_entity.id
_entity.type
_entity.pdbx_description
1 polymer ?
#
loop_
_entity_poly.entity_id
_entity_poly.type
_entity_poly.pdbx_seq_one_letter_code
_entity_poly.pdbx_strand_id
1 'polypeptide(L)'
;MHFANLNDGRNHSATERIIGLLVLNSLGVRGFNALPVIDFNKPVEFWDGTETLSYSFRLNSSYHPRNRYGMDVRRLANRAAIFIGEHDEAVDARRLQKLVAKESPLTQLKILPDLDHFGIFTSVAAHDEIANWLAQPLAP
;
A
#
# COMPACT_ATOMS: atom_id res chain seq x y z
N MET A 1 -3.45 -12.29 5.01
CA MET A 1 -2.19 -11.97 5.72
C MET A 1 -2.55 -11.28 7.02
N HIS A 2 -2.03 -11.70 8.16
CA HIS A 2 -2.21 -10.94 9.40
C HIS A 2 -1.32 -9.70 9.28
N PHE A 3 -1.91 -8.52 9.03
CA PHE A 3 -1.19 -7.27 9.18
C PHE A 3 -0.69 -7.21 10.63
N ALA A 4 0.63 -7.05 10.81
CA ALA A 4 1.23 -6.99 12.12
C ALA A 4 0.59 -5.85 12.91
N ASN A 5 -0.13 -6.20 13.98
CA ASN A 5 -0.62 -5.22 14.92
C ASN A 5 0.61 -4.68 15.68
N LEU A 6 1.05 -3.47 15.32
CA LEU A 6 2.22 -2.82 15.91
C LEU A 6 2.03 -2.47 17.40
N ASN A 7 0.82 -2.66 17.95
CA ASN A 7 0.48 -2.37 19.34
C ASN A 7 0.40 -3.61 20.25
N ASP A 8 0.73 -4.82 19.77
CA ASP A 8 0.65 -6.04 20.59
C ASP A 8 1.83 -6.26 21.55
N GLY A 9 2.77 -5.31 21.60
CA GLY A 9 3.96 -5.37 22.45
C GLY A 9 5.00 -6.40 22.01
N ARG A 10 4.82 -7.06 20.86
CA ARG A 10 5.71 -8.10 20.35
C ARG A 10 6.52 -7.68 19.13
N ASN A 11 6.09 -6.67 18.37
CA ASN A 11 6.87 -6.13 17.26
C ASN A 11 7.73 -4.95 17.73
N HIS A 12 9.03 -4.96 17.42
CA HIS A 12 9.93 -3.88 17.82
C HIS A 12 10.07 -2.88 16.67
N SER A 13 9.61 -1.65 16.88
CA SER A 13 9.86 -0.53 15.97
C SER A 13 10.98 0.35 16.51
N ALA A 14 12.06 0.50 15.74
CA ALA A 14 13.18 1.35 16.10
C ALA A 14 12.87 2.82 15.79
N THR A 15 11.99 3.43 16.58
CA THR A 15 11.46 4.79 16.33
C THR A 15 12.56 5.84 16.23
N GLU A 16 13.57 5.79 17.11
CA GLU A 16 14.71 6.71 17.09
C GLU A 16 15.51 6.57 15.79
N ARG A 17 15.70 5.32 15.34
CA ARG A 17 16.37 5.03 14.07
C ARG A 17 15.56 5.54 12.88
N ILE A 18 14.24 5.37 12.89
CA ILE A 18 13.35 5.91 11.85
C ILE A 18 13.48 7.43 11.78
N ILE A 19 13.42 8.13 12.93
CA ILE A 19 13.57 9.59 12.98
C ILE A 19 14.95 10.02 12.45
N GLY A 20 16.03 9.38 12.89
CA GLY A 20 17.39 9.67 12.41
C GLY A 20 17.53 9.47 10.91
N LEU A 21 16.96 8.39 10.37
CA LEU A 21 16.96 8.12 8.93
C LEU A 21 16.11 9.13 8.14
N LEU A 22 15.00 9.61 8.69
CA LEU A 22 14.22 10.70 8.07
C LEU A 22 15.04 12.00 7.98
N VAL A 23 15.78 12.35 9.04
CA VAL A 23 16.67 13.53 9.05
C VAL A 23 17.81 13.35 8.04
N LEU A 24 18.48 12.20 8.03
CA LEU A 24 19.55 11.93 7.06
C LEU A 24 19.04 11.99 5.62
N ASN A 25 17.86 11.43 5.35
CA ASN A 25 17.24 11.45 4.03
C ASN A 25 16.85 12.87 3.59
N SER A 26 16.43 13.74 4.50
CA SER A 26 16.12 15.14 4.17
C SER A 26 17.37 15.94 3.79
N LEU A 27 18.53 15.54 4.32
CA LEU A 27 19.85 16.07 3.96
C LEU A 27 20.50 15.36 2.76
N GLY A 28 19.81 14.40 2.13
CA GLY A 28 20.30 13.66 0.96
C GLY A 28 21.17 12.43 1.26
N VAL A 29 21.40 12.09 2.54
CA VAL A 29 22.19 10.93 2.95
C VAL A 29 21.31 9.68 2.98
N ARG A 30 21.42 8.83 1.96
CA ARG A 30 20.55 7.64 1.77
C ARG A 30 21.23 6.28 1.99
N GLY A 31 22.54 6.28 2.28
CA GLY A 31 23.35 5.06 2.42
C GLY A 31 22.86 4.12 3.54
N PHE A 32 22.16 4.67 4.54
CA PHE A 32 21.68 3.93 5.70
C PHE A 32 20.25 3.38 5.58
N ASN A 33 19.58 3.56 4.44
CA ASN A 33 18.18 3.12 4.28
C ASN A 33 18.02 1.58 4.25
N ALA A 34 19.11 0.82 4.21
CA ALA A 34 19.09 -0.64 4.35
C ALA A 34 19.00 -1.12 5.81
N LEU A 35 19.16 -0.22 6.80
CA LEU A 35 19.08 -0.61 8.21
C LEU A 35 17.67 -1.11 8.58
N PRO A 36 17.56 -2.18 9.39
CA PRO A 36 16.27 -2.68 9.89
C PRO A 36 15.61 -1.63 10.78
N VAL A 37 14.28 -1.48 10.70
CA VAL A 37 13.50 -0.53 11.51
C VAL A 37 12.24 -1.13 12.12
N ILE A 38 11.79 -2.27 11.61
CA ILE A 38 10.72 -3.08 12.18
C ILE A 38 11.24 -4.51 12.25
N ASP A 39 11.12 -5.12 13.42
CA ASP A 39 11.34 -6.55 13.61
C ASP A 39 10.01 -7.22 13.98
N PHE A 40 9.67 -8.30 13.29
CA PHE A 40 8.45 -9.06 13.50
C PHE A 40 8.69 -10.21 14.46
N ASN A 41 7.90 -10.31 15.51
CA ASN A 41 7.94 -11.46 16.41
C ASN A 41 7.09 -12.62 15.87
N LYS A 42 7.58 -13.19 14.77
CA LYS A 42 7.00 -14.39 14.18
C LYS A 42 7.48 -15.63 14.95
N PRO A 43 6.58 -16.53 15.39
CA PRO A 43 6.99 -17.76 16.08
C PRO A 43 7.93 -18.64 15.23
N VAL A 44 8.94 -19.22 15.86
CA VAL A 44 10.05 -19.94 15.21
C VAL A 44 9.54 -21.18 14.45
N GLU A 45 8.46 -21.80 14.90
CA GLU A 45 7.81 -22.93 14.24
C GLU A 45 7.29 -22.60 12.83
N PHE A 46 7.16 -21.31 12.50
CA PHE A 46 6.74 -20.84 11.17
C PHE A 46 7.90 -20.27 10.35
N TRP A 47 9.15 -20.53 10.74
CA TRP A 47 10.34 -20.11 10.00
C TRP A 47 10.72 -21.20 9.00
N ASP A 48 10.36 -20.97 7.73
CA ASP A 48 10.62 -21.87 6.61
C ASP A 48 11.58 -21.26 5.56
N GLY A 49 12.11 -20.07 5.86
CA GLY A 49 12.99 -19.29 4.99
C GLY A 49 12.25 -18.41 3.99
N THR A 50 10.91 -18.48 3.92
CA THR A 50 10.08 -17.61 3.06
C THR A 50 9.45 -16.46 3.82
N GLU A 51 9.51 -16.49 5.14
CA GLU A 51 8.99 -15.46 5.99
C GLU A 51 9.76 -14.13 5.92
N THR A 52 9.06 -13.04 6.23
CA THR A 52 9.72 -11.76 6.49
C THR A 52 9.80 -11.52 7.99
N LEU A 53 11.01 -11.52 8.54
CA LEU A 53 11.28 -11.28 9.96
C LEU A 53 11.59 -9.82 10.29
N SER A 54 11.96 -9.00 9.30
CA SER A 54 12.21 -7.57 9.51
C SER A 54 11.97 -6.75 8.25
N TYR A 55 11.72 -5.46 8.43
CA TYR A 55 11.77 -4.47 7.35
C TYR A 55 12.94 -3.52 7.55
N SER A 56 13.71 -3.31 6.47
CA SER A 56 14.60 -2.15 6.37
C SER A 56 13.81 -0.84 6.27
N PHE A 57 14.42 0.30 6.56
CA PHE A 57 13.78 1.60 6.37
C PHE A 57 13.27 1.80 4.95
N ARG A 58 14.05 1.38 3.94
CA ARG A 58 13.66 1.46 2.54
C ARG A 58 12.42 0.62 2.25
N LEU A 59 12.38 -0.61 2.75
CA LEU A 59 11.25 -1.53 2.55
C LEU A 59 9.99 -1.02 3.28
N ASN A 60 10.12 -0.62 4.54
CA ASN A 60 9.03 -0.02 5.29
C ASN A 60 8.48 1.24 4.58
N SER A 61 9.36 2.08 4.04
CA SER A 61 8.96 3.27 3.30
C SER A 61 8.24 2.94 1.98
N SER A 62 8.57 1.84 1.32
CA SER A 62 7.91 1.46 0.06
C SER A 62 6.48 0.97 0.21
N TYR A 63 6.07 0.55 1.41
CA TYR A 63 4.69 0.15 1.70
C TYR A 63 3.74 1.34 1.95
N HIS A 64 4.27 2.56 2.03
CA HIS A 64 3.47 3.76 2.28
C HIS A 64 3.43 4.67 1.05
N PRO A 65 2.30 5.34 0.77
CA PRO A 65 2.26 6.40 -0.22
C PRO A 65 3.30 7.49 0.10
N ARG A 66 3.95 8.03 -0.93
CA ARG A 66 4.87 9.16 -0.75
C ARG A 66 4.10 10.37 -0.19
N ASN A 67 4.79 11.25 0.55
CA ASN A 67 4.17 12.44 1.16
C ASN A 67 3.34 13.29 0.18
N ARG A 68 3.75 13.35 -1.09
CA ARG A 68 3.03 14.06 -2.17
C ARG A 68 2.20 13.12 -3.04
N TYR A 69 1.54 12.13 -2.45
CA TYR A 69 0.76 11.09 -3.16
C TYR A 69 -0.32 11.66 -4.09
N GLY A 70 -0.89 12.84 -3.78
CA GLY A 70 -1.85 13.50 -4.69
C GLY A 70 -1.25 13.82 -6.07
N MET A 71 0.04 14.14 -6.15
CA MET A 71 0.73 14.32 -7.43
C MET A 71 0.84 13.02 -8.20
N ASP A 72 0.95 11.88 -7.52
CA ASP A 72 1.01 10.57 -8.15
C ASP A 72 -0.35 10.16 -8.69
N VAL A 73 -1.40 10.36 -7.89
CA VAL A 73 -2.79 10.13 -8.33
C VAL A 73 -3.12 10.96 -9.56
N ARG A 74 -2.73 12.24 -9.58
CA ARG A 74 -2.95 13.14 -10.73
C ARG A 74 -2.32 12.65 -12.03
N ARG A 75 -1.22 11.88 -11.95
CA ARG A 75 -0.53 11.34 -13.13
C ARG A 75 -1.25 10.15 -13.75
N LEU A 76 -2.21 9.54 -13.06
CA LEU A 76 -3.02 8.45 -13.61
C LEU A 76 -3.87 8.93 -14.79
N ALA A 77 -4.46 10.13 -14.70
CA ALA A 77 -5.30 10.73 -15.73
C ALA A 77 -6.34 9.73 -16.28
N ASN A 78 -6.47 9.57 -17.60
CA ASN A 78 -7.36 8.60 -18.24
C ASN A 78 -6.68 7.25 -18.55
N ARG A 79 -5.51 6.96 -17.96
CA ARG A 79 -4.66 5.82 -18.33
C ARG A 79 -4.72 4.65 -17.36
N ALA A 80 -5.51 4.77 -16.30
CA ALA A 80 -5.64 3.76 -15.27
C ALA A 80 -7.08 3.68 -14.75
N ALA A 81 -7.42 2.52 -14.22
CA ALA A 81 -8.56 2.32 -13.34
C ALA A 81 -8.09 1.84 -11.97
N ILE A 82 -8.85 2.22 -10.94
CA ILE A 82 -8.64 1.81 -9.56
C ILE A 82 -9.85 0.96 -9.14
N PHE A 83 -9.58 -0.24 -8.64
CA PHE A 83 -10.57 -1.12 -8.04
C PHE A 83 -10.19 -1.30 -6.57
N ILE A 84 -11.15 -1.10 -5.68
CA ILE A 84 -10.95 -1.21 -4.23
C ILE A 84 -12.16 -1.87 -3.58
N GLY A 85 -11.94 -2.70 -2.57
CA GLY A 85 -13.02 -3.32 -1.81
C GLY A 85 -13.72 -2.32 -0.90
N GLU A 86 -15.03 -2.44 -0.75
CA GLU A 86 -15.81 -1.59 0.17
C GLU A 86 -15.36 -1.74 1.64
N HIS A 87 -14.86 -2.91 2.01
CA HIS A 87 -14.42 -3.25 3.36
C HIS A 87 -12.90 -3.42 3.45
N ASP A 88 -12.13 -2.79 2.56
CA ASP A 88 -10.67 -2.80 2.60
C ASP A 88 -10.16 -2.26 3.94
N GLU A 89 -9.44 -3.11 4.67
CA GLU A 89 -8.92 -2.84 6.00
C GLU A 89 -7.59 -2.05 5.99
N ALA A 90 -6.93 -1.98 4.84
CA ALA A 90 -5.66 -1.27 4.67
C ALA A 90 -5.84 0.13 4.07
N VAL A 91 -6.89 0.34 3.26
CA VAL A 91 -7.16 1.59 2.55
C VAL A 91 -8.63 1.98 2.65
N ASP A 92 -8.91 3.17 3.19
CA ASP A 92 -10.29 3.71 3.23
C ASP A 92 -10.79 4.03 1.81
N ALA A 93 -11.69 3.19 1.31
CA ALA A 93 -12.25 3.29 -0.05
C ALA A 93 -12.95 4.62 -0.33
N ARG A 94 -13.67 5.18 0.67
CA ARG A 94 -14.42 6.44 0.50
C ARG A 94 -13.47 7.64 0.48
N ARG A 95 -12.40 7.62 1.27
CA ARG A 95 -11.34 8.64 1.22
C ARG A 95 -10.54 8.55 -0.08
N LEU A 96 -10.23 7.33 -0.54
CA LEU A 96 -9.56 7.14 -1.83
C LEU A 96 -10.40 7.68 -2.98
N GLN A 97 -11.71 7.39 -3.00
CA GLN A 97 -12.62 7.95 -4.01
C GLN A 97 -12.62 9.48 -4.03
N LYS A 98 -12.70 10.13 -2.85
CA LYS A 98 -12.63 11.59 -2.75
C LYS A 98 -11.30 12.15 -3.26
N LEU A 99 -10.19 11.47 -2.96
CA LEU A 99 -8.86 11.84 -3.43
C LEU A 99 -8.76 11.75 -4.96
N VAL A 100 -9.22 10.64 -5.54
CA VAL A 100 -9.18 10.43 -7.01
C VAL A 100 -10.09 11.40 -7.73
N ALA A 101 -11.31 11.62 -7.24
CA ALA A 101 -12.22 12.61 -7.81
C ALA A 101 -11.63 14.03 -7.81
N LYS A 102 -10.86 14.38 -6.78
CA LYS A 102 -10.19 15.69 -6.67
C LYS A 102 -8.95 15.79 -7.55
N GLU A 103 -8.06 14.80 -7.49
CA GLU A 103 -6.72 14.89 -8.08
C GLU A 103 -6.64 14.33 -9.50
N SER A 104 -7.52 13.40 -9.87
CA SER A 104 -7.54 12.74 -11.18
C SER A 104 -8.97 12.37 -11.61
N PRO A 105 -9.82 13.36 -11.94
CA PRO A 105 -11.25 13.14 -12.22
C PRO A 105 -11.53 12.26 -13.45
N LEU A 106 -10.55 12.07 -14.33
CA LEU A 106 -10.65 11.17 -15.49
C LEU A 106 -10.27 9.72 -15.17
N THR A 107 -9.69 9.45 -14.01
CA THR A 107 -9.36 8.10 -13.57
C THR A 107 -10.63 7.40 -13.13
N GLN A 108 -10.91 6.24 -13.73
CA GLN A 108 -12.02 5.41 -13.29
C GLN A 108 -11.70 4.83 -11.92
N LEU A 109 -12.61 4.97 -10.95
CA LEU A 109 -12.51 4.28 -9.68
C LEU A 109 -13.82 3.55 -9.40
N LYS A 110 -13.71 2.26 -9.07
CA LYS A 110 -14.83 1.42 -8.66
C LYS A 110 -14.59 0.90 -7.24
N ILE A 111 -15.55 1.14 -6.37
CA ILE A 111 -15.64 0.49 -5.07
C ILE A 111 -16.48 -0.76 -5.27
N LEU A 112 -15.91 -1.92 -4.99
CA LEU A 112 -16.57 -3.21 -5.17
C LEU A 112 -17.24 -3.63 -3.86
N PRO A 113 -18.55 -3.91 -3.87
CA PRO A 113 -19.31 -4.23 -2.65
C PRO A 113 -18.84 -5.53 -2.03
N ASP A 114 -18.94 -5.62 -0.71
CA ASP A 114 -18.68 -6.84 0.08
C ASP A 114 -17.27 -7.45 -0.08
N LEU A 115 -16.29 -6.67 -0.58
CA LEU A 115 -14.89 -7.09 -0.72
C LEU A 115 -13.96 -6.40 0.29
N ASP A 116 -13.07 -7.18 0.89
CA ASP A 116 -11.95 -6.71 1.70
C ASP A 116 -10.69 -6.43 0.84
N HIS A 117 -9.55 -6.14 1.47
CA HIS A 117 -8.31 -5.84 0.76
C HIS A 117 -7.86 -6.97 -0.19
N PHE A 118 -8.00 -8.23 0.24
CA PHE A 118 -7.54 -9.38 -0.54
C PHE A 118 -8.62 -9.95 -1.46
N GLY A 119 -9.89 -9.62 -1.22
CA GLY A 119 -11.03 -10.04 -2.04
C GLY A 119 -10.89 -9.61 -3.50
N ILE A 120 -10.17 -8.52 -3.79
CA ILE A 120 -9.84 -8.07 -5.15
C ILE A 120 -9.08 -9.13 -5.95
N PHE A 121 -8.24 -9.96 -5.31
CA PHE A 121 -7.41 -10.95 -6.00
C PHE A 121 -8.08 -12.31 -6.22
N THR A 122 -9.23 -12.55 -5.59
CA THR A 122 -9.87 -13.88 -5.57
C THR A 122 -11.32 -13.83 -6.04
N SER A 123 -11.97 -12.68 -5.96
CA SER A 123 -13.37 -12.51 -6.37
C SER A 123 -13.51 -12.57 -7.89
N VAL A 124 -14.38 -13.47 -8.37
CA VAL A 124 -14.80 -13.52 -9.77
C VAL A 124 -15.40 -12.18 -10.20
N ALA A 125 -16.20 -11.55 -9.35
CA ALA A 125 -16.79 -10.24 -9.66
C ALA A 125 -15.72 -9.14 -9.84
N ALA A 126 -14.67 -9.15 -9.02
CA ALA A 126 -13.55 -8.21 -9.19
C ALA A 126 -12.79 -8.48 -10.49
N HIS A 127 -12.54 -9.75 -10.82
CA HIS A 127 -11.88 -10.13 -12.06
C HIS A 127 -12.71 -9.75 -13.29
N ASP A 128 -14.03 -9.93 -13.26
CA ASP A 128 -14.94 -9.54 -14.34
C ASP A 128 -14.91 -8.03 -14.55
N GLU A 129 -14.94 -7.24 -13.47
CA GLU A 129 -14.85 -5.77 -13.54
C GLU A 129 -13.52 -5.29 -14.13
N ILE A 130 -12.41 -5.94 -13.78
CA ILE A 130 -11.08 -5.67 -14.34
C ILE A 130 -11.02 -6.06 -15.81
N ALA A 131 -11.50 -7.26 -16.18
CA ALA A 131 -11.53 -7.76 -17.55
C ALA A 131 -12.39 -6.85 -18.44
N ASN A 132 -13.55 -6.41 -17.94
CA ASN A 132 -14.43 -5.49 -18.63
C ASN A 132 -13.76 -4.13 -18.87
N TRP A 133 -12.96 -3.62 -17.93
CA TRP A 133 -12.20 -2.39 -18.13
C TRP A 133 -11.08 -2.56 -19.16
N LEU A 134 -10.33 -3.67 -19.09
CA LEU A 134 -9.25 -3.97 -20.04
C LEU A 134 -9.75 -4.15 -21.48
N ALA A 135 -10.98 -4.65 -21.65
CA ALA A 135 -11.61 -4.82 -22.95
C ALA A 135 -12.11 -3.50 -23.57
N GLN A 136 -12.17 -2.40 -22.80
CA GLN A 136 -12.57 -1.10 -23.33
C GLN A 136 -11.49 -0.55 -24.28
N PRO A 137 -11.89 0.07 -25.40
CA PRO A 137 -10.94 0.82 -26.21
C PRO A 137 -10.32 1.93 -25.36
N LEU A 138 -9.02 2.16 -25.53
CA LEU A 138 -8.35 3.28 -24.89
C LEU A 138 -9.09 4.57 -25.25
N ALA A 139 -9.47 5.34 -24.23
CA ALA A 139 -10.05 6.65 -24.46
C ALA A 139 -9.04 7.49 -25.28
N PRO A 140 -9.51 8.23 -26.31
CA PRO A 140 -8.65 9.05 -27.17
C PRO A 140 -7.85 10.10 -26.38
#